data_AF-A0AAN7BGF9-F1
#
_entry.id   AF-A0AAN7BGF9-F1
#
_cell.length_a   1.000
_cell.length_b   1.000
_cell.length_c   1.000
_cell.angle_alpha   90.00
_cell.angle_beta   90.00
_cell.angle_gamma   90.00
#
_symmetry.space_group_name_H-M   'P 1'
#
loop_
_entity.id
_entity.type
_entity.pdbx_description
1 polymer ?
#
loop_
_entity_poly.entity_id
_entity_poly.type
_entity_poly.pdbx_seq_one_letter_code
_entity_poly.pdbx_strand_id
1 'polypeptide(L)'
;LACPFLLFDELKNPACRNHRFRKIKEVKQHLRRQHAAKCVCPSCQCPFRSKKSLHAHKQDGCSAETRTPEWISEKTQQELRKYSRRGQSQEKQWFDVWKTVFPNRDPPASPFLKSEAEETLEALRKFWEESRAGILAEIDPSIPHHGTVGRKHEQVFDRLMQATLDRFEHEI
;
A
#
# COMPACT_ATOMS: atom_id res chain seq x y z
N LEU A 1 6.03 7.38 5.26
CA LEU A 1 4.59 7.36 4.89
C LEU A 1 4.44 7.33 3.38
N ALA A 2 3.48 6.55 2.88
CA ALA A 2 3.16 6.40 1.48
C ALA A 2 2.02 7.34 1.04
N CYS A 3 1.77 7.40 -0.27
CA CYS A 3 0.52 7.94 -0.79
C CYS A 3 -0.64 6.96 -0.51
N PRO A 4 -1.76 7.40 0.09
CA PRO A 4 -2.95 6.56 0.29
C PRO A 4 -3.48 5.93 -1.00
N PHE A 5 -3.47 6.65 -2.12
CA PHE A 5 -3.97 6.15 -3.40
C PHE A 5 -3.10 5.03 -3.98
N LEU A 6 -1.78 5.12 -3.77
CA LEU A 6 -0.87 4.06 -4.17
C LEU A 6 -1.13 2.78 -3.37
N LEU A 7 -1.25 2.88 -2.04
CA LEU A 7 -1.55 1.72 -1.20
C LEU A 7 -2.98 1.18 -1.43
N PHE A 8 -3.89 1.99 -1.95
CA PHE A 8 -5.24 1.55 -2.33
C PHE A 8 -5.25 0.76 -3.65
N ASP A 9 -4.54 1.26 -4.67
CA ASP A 9 -4.45 0.63 -5.98
C ASP A 9 -3.15 1.05 -6.68
N GLU A 10 -2.14 0.17 -6.59
CA GLU A 10 -0.81 0.42 -7.15
C GLU A 10 -0.80 0.51 -8.67
N LEU A 11 -1.69 -0.26 -9.33
CA LEU A 11 -1.79 -0.32 -10.78
C LEU A 11 -2.38 0.98 -11.34
N LYS A 12 -3.32 1.60 -10.62
CA LYS A 12 -3.91 2.89 -11.02
C LYS A 12 -3.06 4.10 -10.64
N ASN A 13 -2.15 3.97 -9.67
CA ASN A 13 -1.37 5.10 -9.15
C ASN A 13 0.15 4.94 -9.24
N PRO A 14 0.73 4.43 -10.36
CA PRO A 14 2.16 4.15 -10.46
C PRO A 14 3.03 5.42 -10.33
N ALA A 15 2.50 6.57 -10.75
CA ALA A 15 3.17 7.87 -10.60
C ALA A 15 3.44 8.24 -9.13
N CYS A 16 2.73 7.62 -8.18
CA CYS A 16 2.92 7.88 -6.75
C CYS A 16 4.01 7.01 -6.11
N ARG A 17 4.54 5.99 -6.81
CA ARG A 17 5.47 4.99 -6.26
C ARG A 17 6.74 5.59 -5.67
N ASN A 18 7.27 6.64 -6.30
CA ASN A 18 8.53 7.27 -5.88
C ASN A 18 8.34 8.33 -4.77
N HIS A 19 7.11 8.56 -4.31
CA HIS A 19 6.84 9.54 -3.27
C HIS A 19 6.83 8.91 -1.87
N ARG A 20 7.92 9.12 -1.12
CA ARG A 20 8.04 8.78 0.30
C ARG A 20 7.95 10.07 1.14
N PHE A 21 7.05 10.10 2.10
CA PHE A 21 6.80 11.28 2.96
C PHE A 21 7.26 11.03 4.39
N ARG A 22 7.90 12.04 5.00
CA ARG A 22 8.30 12.01 6.42
C ARG A 22 7.22 12.61 7.31
N LYS A 23 6.42 13.54 6.79
CA LYS A 23 5.39 14.26 7.54
C LYS A 23 4.04 14.19 6.87
N ILE A 24 2.97 14.10 7.65
CA ILE A 24 1.58 14.09 7.17
C ILE A 24 1.22 15.36 6.38
N LYS A 25 1.86 16.49 6.67
CA LYS A 25 1.69 17.73 5.90
C LYS A 25 2.10 17.55 4.44
N GLU A 26 3.14 16.76 4.19
CA GLU A 26 3.64 16.45 2.84
C GLU A 26 2.67 15.51 2.13
N VAL A 27 2.15 14.49 2.83
CA VAL A 27 1.09 13.61 2.32
C VAL A 27 -0.13 14.44 1.88
N LYS A 28 -0.62 15.33 2.74
CA LYS A 28 -1.76 16.22 2.42
C LYS A 28 -1.48 17.17 1.26
N GLN A 29 -0.25 17.67 1.15
CA GLN A 29 0.16 18.50 0.03
C GLN A 29 0.20 17.70 -1.27
N HIS A 30 0.74 16.49 -1.23
CA HIS A 30 0.76 15.58 -2.37
C HIS A 30 -0.67 15.24 -2.81
N LEU A 31 -1.56 14.84 -1.89
CA LEU A 31 -2.97 14.58 -2.18
C LEU A 31 -3.65 15.77 -2.87
N ARG A 32 -3.38 17.00 -2.41
CA ARG A 32 -3.91 18.21 -3.04
C ARG A 32 -3.37 18.46 -4.45
N ARG A 33 -2.11 18.09 -4.73
CA ARG A 33 -1.49 18.31 -6.05
C ARG A 33 -1.83 17.20 -7.03
N GLN A 34 -1.90 15.97 -6.54
CA GLN A 34 -1.93 14.76 -7.35
C GLN A 34 -3.26 14.01 -7.30
N HIS A 35 -4.18 14.34 -6.40
CA HIS A 35 -5.47 13.63 -6.31
C HIS A 35 -6.67 14.58 -6.18
N ALA A 36 -6.44 15.89 -6.23
CA ALA A 36 -7.50 16.90 -6.22
C ALA A 36 -8.20 17.00 -7.58
N ALA A 37 -9.53 16.97 -7.57
CA ALA A 37 -10.32 17.44 -8.71
C ALA A 37 -10.10 18.95 -8.90
N LYS A 38 -9.82 19.39 -10.14
CA LYS A 38 -9.79 20.82 -10.49
C LYS A 38 -11.08 21.29 -11.15
N CYS A 39 -11.75 20.38 -11.83
CA CYS A 39 -13.02 20.63 -12.50
C CYS A 39 -13.92 19.41 -12.27
N VAL A 40 -15.23 19.62 -12.18
CA VAL A 40 -16.21 18.55 -12.03
C VAL A 40 -17.24 18.70 -13.14
N CYS A 41 -17.71 17.59 -13.70
CA CYS A 41 -18.80 17.63 -14.66
C CYS A 41 -20.11 17.96 -13.94
N PRO A 42 -20.87 18.98 -14.35
CA PRO A 42 -22.12 19.33 -13.68
C PRO A 42 -23.18 18.22 -13.81
N SER A 43 -23.14 17.42 -14.89
CA SER A 43 -24.14 16.39 -15.18
C SER A 43 -23.90 15.10 -14.40
N CYS A 44 -22.72 14.48 -14.51
CA CYS A 44 -22.40 13.22 -13.84
C CYS A 44 -21.64 13.38 -12.52
N GLN A 45 -21.23 14.60 -12.17
CA GLN A 45 -20.37 14.88 -11.00
C GLN A 45 -19.00 14.18 -11.05
N CYS A 46 -18.56 13.70 -12.23
CA CYS A 46 -17.23 13.11 -12.37
C CYS A 46 -16.13 14.18 -12.22
N PRO A 47 -15.07 13.90 -11.44
CA PRO A 47 -13.94 14.79 -11.22
C PRO A 47 -12.90 14.72 -12.36
N PHE A 48 -12.25 15.86 -12.64
CA PHE A 48 -11.26 16.02 -13.71
C PHE A 48 -10.06 16.87 -13.27
N ARG A 49 -8.87 16.52 -13.78
CA ARG A 49 -7.59 17.22 -13.55
C ARG A 49 -7.48 18.57 -14.28
N SER A 50 -8.27 18.78 -15.32
CA SER A 50 -8.20 19.96 -16.19
C SER A 50 -9.53 20.26 -16.88
N LYS A 51 -9.70 21.52 -17.33
CA LYS A 51 -10.83 21.91 -18.19
C LYS A 51 -10.82 21.14 -19.53
N LYS A 52 -9.63 20.83 -20.07
CA LYS A 52 -9.48 20.08 -21.33
C LYS A 52 -10.05 18.67 -21.21
N SER A 53 -9.70 17.94 -20.15
CA SER A 53 -10.24 16.59 -19.90
C SER A 53 -11.75 16.60 -19.64
N LEU A 54 -12.26 17.62 -18.93
CA LEU A 54 -13.70 17.79 -18.75
C LEU A 54 -14.41 18.08 -20.08
N HIS A 55 -13.82 18.92 -20.94
CA HIS A 55 -14.38 19.24 -22.24
C HIS A 55 -14.45 18.01 -23.15
N ALA A 56 -13.37 17.23 -23.23
CA ALA A 56 -13.36 15.96 -23.97
C ALA A 56 -14.46 15.02 -23.47
N HIS A 57 -14.57 14.80 -22.16
CA HIS A 57 -15.64 14.00 -21.56
C HIS A 57 -17.06 14.49 -21.94
N LYS A 58 -17.28 15.80 -22.03
CA LYS A 58 -18.57 16.35 -22.46
C LYS A 58 -18.86 16.07 -23.94
N GLN A 59 -17.82 16.04 -24.79
CA GLN A 59 -17.96 15.73 -26.21
C GLN A 59 -18.18 14.23 -26.45
N ASP A 60 -17.55 13.36 -25.65
CA ASP A 60 -17.58 11.91 -25.81
C ASP A 60 -18.89 11.25 -25.30
N GLY A 61 -19.81 12.04 -24.72
CA GLY A 61 -21.05 11.53 -24.14
C GLY A 61 -20.88 11.23 -22.65
N CYS A 62 -21.41 12.13 -21.83
CA CYS A 62 -21.36 12.02 -20.37
C CYS A 62 -22.25 10.86 -19.87
N SER A 63 -21.64 9.77 -19.37
CA SER A 63 -22.34 8.70 -18.66
C SER A 63 -22.22 8.87 -17.14
N ALA A 64 -23.34 8.75 -16.42
CA ALA A 64 -23.43 9.04 -14.98
C ALA A 64 -22.82 7.96 -14.06
N GLU A 65 -22.35 6.85 -14.62
CA GLU A 65 -22.04 5.64 -13.85
C GLU A 65 -20.61 5.58 -13.29
N THR A 66 -19.69 6.44 -13.73
CA THR A 66 -18.27 6.31 -13.39
C THR A 66 -17.84 7.19 -12.21
N ARG A 67 -18.29 6.87 -11.00
CA ARG A 67 -17.65 7.40 -9.78
C ARG A 67 -16.32 6.69 -9.55
N THR A 68 -15.24 7.17 -10.18
CA THR A 68 -13.91 6.63 -9.89
C THR A 68 -13.40 7.17 -8.55
N PRO A 69 -12.88 6.32 -7.67
CA PRO A 69 -12.33 6.73 -6.37
C PRO A 69 -10.99 7.46 -6.49
N GLU A 70 -10.53 7.84 -7.69
CA GLU A 70 -9.20 8.43 -7.97
C GLU A 70 -9.03 9.88 -7.50
N TRP A 71 -10.06 10.45 -6.86
CA TRP A 71 -10.13 11.89 -6.62
C TRP A 71 -10.66 12.23 -5.24
N ILE A 72 -10.05 13.24 -4.64
CA ILE A 72 -10.58 13.91 -3.45
C ILE A 72 -11.39 15.14 -3.84
N SER A 73 -12.61 15.19 -3.33
CA SER A 73 -13.50 16.34 -3.49
C SER A 73 -12.96 17.59 -2.78
N GLU A 74 -13.49 18.77 -3.10
CA GLU A 74 -13.13 19.99 -2.38
C GLU A 74 -13.52 19.92 -0.90
N LYS A 75 -14.66 19.29 -0.58
CA LYS A 75 -15.06 19.01 0.81
C LYS A 75 -14.01 18.17 1.53
N THR A 76 -13.60 17.06 0.93
CA THR A 76 -12.54 16.17 1.46
C THR A 76 -11.23 16.94 1.65
N GLN A 77 -10.85 17.83 0.71
CA GLN A 77 -9.67 18.67 0.88
C GLN A 77 -9.77 19.64 2.06
N GLN A 78 -10.94 20.25 2.26
CA GLN A 78 -11.16 21.13 3.40
C GLN A 78 -11.10 20.36 4.72
N GLU A 79 -11.67 19.17 4.79
CA GLU A 79 -11.58 18.27 5.94
C GLU A 79 -10.11 17.92 6.23
N LEU A 80 -9.35 17.50 5.22
CA LEU A 80 -7.92 17.23 5.36
C LEU A 80 -7.11 18.45 5.83
N ARG A 81 -7.51 19.67 5.48
CA ARG A 81 -6.86 20.92 5.97
C ARG A 81 -7.18 21.19 7.44
N LYS A 82 -8.43 21.02 7.85
CA LYS A 82 -8.89 21.27 9.23
C LYS A 82 -8.37 20.23 10.22
N TYR A 83 -8.16 19.00 9.76
CA TYR A 83 -7.85 17.88 10.63
C TYR A 83 -6.36 17.83 11.01
N SER A 84 -5.94 18.48 12.10
CA SER A 84 -4.63 18.22 12.72
C SER A 84 -4.79 18.09 14.24
N ARG A 85 -4.88 16.85 14.72
CA ARG A 85 -4.85 16.59 16.17
C ARG A 85 -3.40 16.71 16.63
N ARG A 86 -3.07 17.83 17.29
CA ARG A 86 -1.74 18.05 17.88
C ARG A 86 -1.47 16.91 18.89
N GLY A 87 -0.26 16.35 18.85
CA GLY A 87 0.17 15.28 19.77
C GLY A 87 0.01 13.83 19.26
N GLN A 88 -0.65 13.60 18.12
CA GLN A 88 -0.69 12.25 17.51
C GLN A 88 0.56 11.93 16.69
N SER A 89 0.95 10.64 16.65
CA SER A 89 2.01 10.16 15.77
C SER A 89 1.68 10.38 14.29
N GLN A 90 2.70 10.46 13.44
CA GLN A 90 2.52 10.67 12.00
C GLN A 90 1.71 9.53 11.35
N GLU A 91 1.88 8.30 11.83
CA GLU A 91 1.13 7.11 11.39
C GLU A 91 -0.36 7.19 11.73
N LYS A 92 -0.70 7.53 12.98
CA LYS A 92 -2.12 7.70 13.37
C LYS A 92 -2.78 8.79 12.54
N GLN A 93 -2.08 9.92 12.33
CA GLN A 93 -2.58 10.98 11.46
C GLN A 93 -2.71 10.53 9.99
N TRP A 94 -1.88 9.60 9.52
CA TRP A 94 -2.01 9.00 8.20
C TRP A 94 -3.26 8.13 8.08
N PHE A 95 -3.57 7.31 9.09
CA PHE A 95 -4.81 6.54 9.10
C PHE A 95 -6.06 7.42 9.17
N ASP A 96 -6.00 8.56 9.86
CA ASP A 96 -7.08 9.55 9.83
C ASP A 96 -7.26 10.16 8.43
N VAL A 97 -6.15 10.41 7.72
CA VAL A 97 -6.20 10.81 6.30
C VAL A 97 -6.83 9.70 5.46
N TRP A 98 -6.45 8.43 5.66
CA TRP A 98 -7.06 7.31 4.95
C TRP A 98 -8.58 7.27 5.13
N LYS A 99 -9.06 7.32 6.37
CA LYS A 99 -10.51 7.31 6.68
C LYS A 99 -11.25 8.49 6.05
N THR A 100 -10.59 9.64 5.94
CA THR A 100 -11.17 10.84 5.30
C THR A 100 -11.28 10.67 3.78
N VAL A 101 -10.28 10.04 3.16
CA VAL A 101 -10.22 9.84 1.70
C VAL A 101 -11.05 8.63 1.25
N PHE A 102 -11.05 7.56 2.04
CA PHE A 102 -11.70 6.28 1.76
C PHE A 102 -12.58 5.84 2.94
N PRO A 103 -13.71 6.50 3.21
CA PRO A 103 -14.52 6.25 4.40
C PRO A 103 -15.11 4.83 4.49
N ASN A 104 -15.26 4.14 3.36
CA ASN A 104 -15.86 2.81 3.27
C ASN A 104 -14.82 1.72 2.93
N ARG A 105 -13.55 1.95 3.25
CA ARG A 105 -12.46 1.01 2.97
C ARG A 105 -11.60 0.81 4.19
N ASP A 106 -11.27 -0.46 4.43
CA ASP A 106 -10.31 -0.81 5.45
C ASP A 106 -8.92 -0.25 5.09
N PRO A 107 -8.19 0.31 6.06
CA PRO A 107 -6.83 0.76 5.84
C PRO A 107 -5.88 -0.42 5.66
N PRO A 108 -4.76 -0.22 4.95
CA PRO A 108 -3.69 -1.20 4.92
C PRO A 108 -3.11 -1.42 6.32
N ALA A 109 -2.43 -2.55 6.51
CA ALA A 109 -1.77 -2.86 7.79
C ALA A 109 -0.70 -1.81 8.18
N SER A 110 -0.06 -1.21 7.17
CA SER A 110 1.01 -0.22 7.36
C SER A 110 0.80 1.02 6.48
N PRO A 111 1.08 2.24 6.98
CA PRO A 111 1.05 3.46 6.20
C PRO A 111 2.34 3.68 5.39
N PHE A 112 3.28 2.74 5.43
CA PHE A 112 4.56 2.79 4.73
C PHE A 112 4.54 1.87 3.51
N LEU A 113 5.34 2.22 2.51
CA LEU A 113 5.66 1.28 1.45
C LEU A 113 6.74 0.36 2.00
N LYS A 114 6.64 -0.92 1.64
CA LYS A 114 7.72 -1.87 1.89
C LYS A 114 9.01 -1.31 1.27
N SER A 115 10.07 -1.40 2.03
CA SER A 115 11.43 -1.19 1.58
C SER A 115 11.83 -2.36 0.69
N GLU A 116 12.87 -2.15 -0.13
CA GLU A 116 13.45 -3.24 -0.93
C GLU A 116 13.91 -4.40 -0.04
N ALA A 117 14.40 -4.11 1.18
CA ALA A 117 14.75 -5.13 2.16
C ALA A 117 13.52 -5.92 2.63
N GLU A 118 12.42 -5.25 3.01
CA GLU A 118 11.16 -5.92 3.38
C GLU A 118 10.58 -6.76 2.24
N GLU A 119 10.61 -6.25 1.00
CA GLU A 119 10.17 -6.99 -0.20
C GLU A 119 11.06 -8.22 -0.44
N THR A 120 12.37 -8.07 -0.29
CA THR A 120 13.34 -9.17 -0.44
C THR A 120 13.15 -10.23 0.63
N LEU A 121 12.92 -9.84 1.89
CA LEU A 121 12.68 -10.77 3.00
C LEU A 121 11.38 -11.54 2.82
N GLU A 122 10.32 -10.87 2.39
CA GLU A 122 9.04 -11.53 2.13
C GLU A 122 9.17 -12.53 0.97
N ALA A 123 9.91 -12.18 -0.09
CA ALA A 123 10.23 -13.09 -1.18
C ALA A 123 11.07 -14.29 -0.70
N LEU A 124 12.08 -14.05 0.13
CA LEU A 124 12.93 -15.10 0.71
C LEU A 124 12.13 -16.03 1.62
N ARG A 125 11.24 -15.48 2.45
CA ARG A 125 10.35 -16.23 3.34
C ARG A 125 9.42 -17.14 2.53
N LYS A 126 8.81 -16.58 1.47
CA LYS A 126 7.96 -17.35 0.56
C LYS A 126 8.74 -18.48 -0.12
N PHE A 127 9.93 -18.17 -0.63
CA PHE A 127 10.81 -19.16 -1.26
C PHE A 127 11.19 -20.28 -0.28
N TRP A 128 11.51 -19.94 0.97
CA TRP A 128 11.79 -20.92 2.03
C TRP A 128 10.60 -21.84 2.27
N GLU A 129 9.39 -21.29 2.48
CA GLU A 129 8.19 -22.11 2.70
C GLU A 129 7.88 -23.05 1.53
N GLU A 130 8.14 -22.61 0.29
CA GLU A 130 7.92 -23.41 -0.92
C GLU A 130 9.02 -24.45 -1.16
N SER A 131 10.26 -24.17 -0.76
CA SER A 131 11.44 -24.98 -1.14
C SER A 131 12.11 -25.72 0.02
N ARG A 132 11.70 -25.49 1.28
CA ARG A 132 12.41 -26.01 2.48
C ARG A 132 12.64 -27.51 2.45
N ALA A 133 11.66 -28.31 2.02
CA ALA A 133 11.77 -29.76 2.02
C ALA A 133 12.90 -30.25 1.09
N GLY A 134 13.06 -29.62 -0.08
CA GLY A 134 14.14 -29.91 -1.02
C GLY A 134 15.50 -29.44 -0.49
N ILE A 135 15.56 -28.20 0.01
CA ILE A 135 16.80 -27.63 0.58
C ILE A 135 17.32 -28.48 1.74
N LEU A 136 16.44 -28.94 2.63
CA LEU A 136 16.83 -29.79 3.75
C LEU A 136 17.33 -31.16 3.30
N ALA A 137 16.75 -31.73 2.26
CA ALA A 137 17.18 -33.01 1.70
C ALA A 137 18.55 -32.95 0.99
N GLU A 138 18.96 -31.76 0.51
CA GLU A 138 20.30 -31.52 -0.04
C GLU A 138 21.39 -31.41 1.04
N ILE A 139 21.06 -30.81 2.19
CA ILE A 139 22.02 -30.57 3.29
C ILE A 139 22.35 -31.86 4.05
N ASP A 140 21.39 -32.78 4.17
CA ASP A 140 21.62 -34.11 4.73
C ASP A 140 20.95 -35.16 3.82
N PRO A 141 21.74 -35.89 3.00
CA PRO A 141 21.24 -36.91 2.08
C PRO A 141 20.52 -38.07 2.79
N SER A 142 20.66 -38.19 4.11
CA SER A 142 19.97 -39.16 4.95
C SER A 142 18.51 -38.78 5.20
N ILE A 143 18.11 -37.55 4.88
CA ILE A 143 16.74 -37.04 4.98
C ILE A 143 15.93 -37.50 3.76
N PRO A 144 14.87 -38.32 3.94
CA PRO A 144 14.13 -38.89 2.82
C PRO A 144 13.42 -37.81 1.99
N HIS A 145 13.56 -37.88 0.66
CA HIS A 145 12.86 -37.00 -0.30
C HIS A 145 11.34 -37.21 -0.35
N HIS A 146 10.83 -38.27 0.27
CA HIS A 146 9.41 -38.58 0.38
C HIS A 146 9.09 -39.06 1.80
N GLY A 147 8.37 -38.23 2.55
CA GLY A 147 7.63 -38.65 3.74
C GLY A 147 8.42 -38.61 5.05
N THR A 148 8.10 -37.60 5.85
CA THR A 148 8.49 -37.45 7.26
C THR A 148 10.00 -37.46 7.51
N VAL A 149 10.61 -36.29 7.34
CA VAL A 149 11.79 -35.92 8.14
C VAL A 149 11.47 -36.24 9.60
N GLY A 150 12.43 -36.77 10.36
CA GLY A 150 12.26 -36.88 11.81
C GLY A 150 11.86 -35.51 12.33
N ARG A 151 10.59 -35.34 12.74
CA ARG A 151 9.90 -34.05 12.98
C ARG A 151 10.76 -33.00 13.69
N LYS A 152 11.72 -33.42 14.52
CA LYS A 152 12.63 -32.56 15.26
C LYS A 152 13.67 -31.82 14.41
N HIS A 153 14.28 -32.42 13.38
CA HIS A 153 15.33 -31.74 12.58
C HIS A 153 14.73 -30.68 11.64
N GLU A 154 13.67 -31.02 10.92
CA GLU A 154 12.90 -30.07 10.09
C GLU A 154 12.41 -28.87 10.92
N GLN A 155 11.85 -29.14 12.11
CA GLN A 155 11.42 -28.09 13.04
C GLN A 155 12.57 -27.19 13.52
N VAL A 156 13.80 -27.71 13.67
CA VAL A 156 14.94 -26.89 14.12
C VAL A 156 15.40 -25.94 13.02
N PHE A 157 15.51 -26.43 11.78
CA PHE A 157 15.88 -25.58 10.64
C PHE A 157 14.81 -24.54 10.31
N ASP A 158 13.54 -24.92 10.32
CA ASP A 158 12.43 -23.98 10.13
C ASP A 158 12.42 -22.91 11.23
N ARG A 159 12.62 -23.30 12.49
CA ARG A 159 12.71 -22.33 13.59
C ARG A 159 13.92 -21.42 13.48
N LEU A 160 15.06 -21.93 13.02
CA LEU A 160 16.26 -21.11 12.81
C LEU A 160 16.02 -20.08 11.70
N MET A 161 15.50 -20.51 10.55
CA MET A 161 15.21 -19.60 9.45
C MET A 161 14.13 -18.59 9.82
N GLN A 162 13.05 -19.02 10.46
CA GLN A 162 11.99 -18.11 10.90
C GLN A 162 12.51 -17.11 11.93
N ALA A 163 13.30 -17.54 12.93
CA ALA A 163 13.90 -16.64 13.91
C ALA A 163 14.91 -15.66 13.27
N THR A 164 15.62 -16.08 12.23
CA THR A 164 16.55 -15.22 11.49
C THR A 164 15.80 -14.16 10.71
N LEU A 165 14.75 -14.55 9.98
CA LEU A 165 13.89 -13.64 9.23
C LEU A 165 13.20 -12.65 10.17
N ASP A 166 12.58 -13.14 11.26
CA ASP A 166 11.93 -12.29 12.26
C ASP A 166 12.93 -11.30 12.85
N ARG A 167 14.14 -11.74 13.22
CA ARG A 167 15.15 -10.84 13.79
C ARG A 167 15.61 -9.79 12.79
N PHE A 168 15.75 -10.15 11.51
CA PHE A 168 16.11 -9.20 10.48
C PHE A 168 15.00 -8.16 10.24
N GLU A 169 13.72 -8.58 10.24
CA GLU A 169 12.57 -7.67 10.15
C GLU A 169 12.51 -6.63 11.29
N HIS A 170 13.09 -6.93 12.47
CA HIS A 170 13.15 -5.97 13.59
C HIS A 170 14.29 -4.95 13.48
N GLU A 171 15.29 -5.19 12.63
CA GLU A 171 16.50 -4.36 12.49
C GLU A 171 16.42 -3.37 11.31
N ILE A 172 15.38 -3.46 10.47
CA ILE A 172 15.10 -2.58 9.33
C ILE A 172 13.90 -1.66 9.57
#